data_AF-Q6Z7R9-F1
#
_entry.id   AF-Q6Z7R9-F1
#
_cell.length_a   1.000
_cell.length_b   1.000
_cell.length_c   1.000
_cell.angle_alpha   90.00
_cell.angle_beta   90.00
_cell.angle_gamma   90.00
#
_symmetry.space_group_name_H-M   'P 1'
#
loop_
_entity.id
_entity.type
_entity.pdbx_description
1 polymer ?
#
loop_
_entity_poly.entity_id
_entity_poly.type
_entity_poly.pdbx_seq_one_letter_code
_entity_poly.pdbx_strand_id
1 'polypeptide(L)'
;MPLFMSEEELRLLGGDVAAVAERADAAIRELRQQVDTVRAEADAAAIAAEQTCALLEQRYDTLSAEADRFRAELAELAAASERRAADLASSQSEIHQLRIQAIAKDGEIERLKVEISEVHKSKSQSLELIEQRDAEIREKDGIIQNYLDKIVNLADSSASKGARIQEVEAKFTHLQATCNRITQEKDLLEKHNLWLDEELKEKVKNLAELRKSNMDEEARMSAKVAELERETSESSSSLRRSKERVSELEQRVSYMEKELCSTKDAAAANEQRLAAELSTVMKLAELHKESSEEWSKKAGELEGVIKALETHLTQVEDEYKEKLEKETSAKRDLEMEATYLKQKLEKCESDLENTRKSSELSFTPLVAADPCDLAGSPMKEMAFSDPANQNDLMIVPKVPTGVSGTALAASLLRDGWSLAKIYEKYQEATDALRHERFGRRHAEAVLERVLHEIEEKAELILDERAEHRRMVEAYALMDQKLQQALLEHDNFENTIRNLKS
;
A
#
# COMPACT_ATOMS: atom_id res chain seq x y z
N MET A 1 -217.67 -48.70 86.06
CA MET A 1 -217.69 -49.32 87.40
C MET A 1 -218.98 -48.90 88.10
N PRO A 2 -219.56 -49.72 89.01
CA PRO A 2 -220.52 -49.23 89.98
C PRO A 2 -219.80 -48.21 90.89
N LEU A 3 -220.24 -46.94 90.88
CA LEU A 3 -219.37 -45.82 91.25
C LEU A 3 -219.29 -45.49 92.75
N PHE A 4 -220.12 -46.13 93.59
CA PHE A 4 -219.97 -46.14 95.06
C PHE A 4 -220.80 -47.23 95.76
N MET A 5 -221.88 -47.72 95.12
CA MET A 5 -222.73 -48.83 95.59
C MET A 5 -223.21 -49.70 94.41
N SER A 6 -223.64 -50.92 94.71
CA SER A 6 -224.34 -51.83 93.79
C SER A 6 -225.86 -51.63 93.79
N GLU A 7 -226.51 -52.18 92.76
CA GLU A 7 -227.97 -52.05 92.55
C GLU A 7 -228.80 -52.87 93.57
N GLU A 8 -228.18 -53.85 94.24
CA GLU A 8 -228.79 -54.66 95.30
C GLU A 8 -228.74 -53.95 96.67
N GLU A 9 -227.58 -53.34 97.02
CA GLU A 9 -227.44 -52.52 98.23
C GLU A 9 -228.41 -51.32 98.22
N LEU A 10 -228.63 -50.72 97.05
CA LEU A 10 -229.56 -49.61 96.87
C LEU A 10 -231.03 -50.03 97.09
N ARG A 11 -231.39 -51.30 96.87
CA ARG A 11 -232.70 -51.86 97.26
C ARG A 11 -232.78 -52.18 98.75
N LEU A 12 -231.72 -52.75 99.33
CA LEU A 12 -231.68 -53.14 100.74
C LEU A 12 -231.80 -51.95 101.70
N LEU A 13 -231.30 -50.78 101.30
CA LEU A 13 -231.38 -49.55 102.12
C LEU A 13 -232.75 -48.84 102.09
N GLY A 14 -233.73 -49.33 101.31
CA GLY A 14 -235.17 -49.09 101.52
C GLY A 14 -235.72 -47.65 101.46
N GLY A 15 -234.87 -46.64 101.27
CA GLY A 15 -235.22 -45.22 101.36
C GLY A 15 -234.35 -44.38 102.30
N ASP A 16 -233.38 -44.98 103.00
CA ASP A 16 -232.47 -44.26 103.91
C ASP A 16 -231.33 -43.56 103.16
N VAL A 17 -231.61 -42.35 102.67
CA VAL A 17 -230.71 -41.54 101.82
C VAL A 17 -229.39 -41.18 102.53
N ALA A 18 -229.34 -41.17 103.86
CA ALA A 18 -228.16 -40.74 104.61
C ALA A 18 -226.97 -41.71 104.45
N ALA A 19 -227.22 -43.01 104.54
CA ALA A 19 -226.17 -44.04 104.38
C ALA A 19 -225.56 -44.05 102.97
N VAL A 20 -226.39 -43.74 101.96
CA VAL A 20 -225.97 -43.62 100.55
C VAL A 20 -225.01 -42.45 100.37
N ALA A 21 -225.25 -41.32 101.05
CA ALA A 21 -224.41 -40.13 100.98
C ALA A 21 -223.04 -40.33 101.65
N GLU A 22 -222.97 -40.89 102.88
CA GLU A 22 -221.68 -41.15 103.54
C GLU A 22 -220.78 -42.10 102.72
N ARG A 23 -221.38 -43.08 102.03
CA ARG A 23 -220.64 -44.03 101.18
C ARG A 23 -220.01 -43.34 99.98
N ALA A 24 -220.72 -42.41 99.35
CA ALA A 24 -220.19 -41.58 98.27
C ALA A 24 -219.08 -40.63 98.76
N ASP A 25 -219.27 -39.97 99.91
CA ASP A 25 -218.25 -39.08 100.50
C ASP A 25 -216.98 -39.82 100.93
N ALA A 26 -217.09 -41.08 101.35
CA ALA A 26 -215.94 -41.94 101.61
C ALA A 26 -215.13 -42.21 100.33
N ALA A 27 -215.80 -42.63 99.24
CA ALA A 27 -215.17 -42.86 97.95
C ALA A 27 -214.54 -41.57 97.37
N ILE A 28 -215.19 -40.41 97.55
CA ILE A 28 -214.64 -39.11 97.14
C ILE A 28 -213.37 -38.75 97.94
N ARG A 29 -213.31 -39.07 99.24
CA ARG A 29 -212.10 -38.88 100.06
C ARG A 29 -210.95 -39.79 99.62
N GLU A 30 -211.25 -41.04 99.35
CA GLU A 30 -210.27 -42.06 98.91
C GLU A 30 -209.71 -41.72 97.52
N LEU A 31 -210.56 -41.30 96.58
CA LEU A 31 -210.14 -40.78 95.27
C LEU A 31 -209.28 -39.51 95.37
N ARG A 32 -209.58 -38.60 96.31
CA ARG A 32 -208.73 -37.41 96.54
C ARG A 32 -207.34 -37.80 97.04
N GLN A 33 -207.25 -38.73 97.99
CA GLN A 33 -205.96 -39.24 98.46
C GLN A 33 -205.15 -39.89 97.33
N GLN A 34 -205.80 -40.68 96.46
CA GLN A 34 -205.14 -41.26 95.27
C GLN A 34 -204.66 -40.19 94.27
N VAL A 35 -205.43 -39.12 94.05
CA VAL A 35 -205.01 -37.99 93.20
C VAL A 35 -203.82 -37.25 93.80
N ASP A 36 -203.80 -37.04 95.12
CA ASP A 36 -202.71 -36.32 95.78
C ASP A 36 -201.44 -37.18 95.91
N THR A 37 -201.52 -38.52 96.04
CA THR A 37 -200.35 -39.39 95.92
C THR A 37 -199.80 -39.43 94.49
N VAL A 38 -200.65 -39.55 93.48
CA VAL A 38 -200.22 -39.53 92.06
C VAL A 38 -199.59 -38.18 91.69
N ARG A 39 -200.03 -37.07 92.28
CA ARG A 39 -199.37 -35.77 92.16
C ARG A 39 -197.99 -35.76 92.80
N ALA A 40 -197.86 -36.21 94.04
CA ALA A 40 -196.56 -36.27 94.72
C ALA A 40 -195.56 -37.18 93.99
N GLU A 41 -196.03 -38.29 93.41
CA GLU A 41 -195.22 -39.17 92.55
C GLU A 41 -194.82 -38.49 91.23
N ALA A 42 -195.72 -37.73 90.60
CA ALA A 42 -195.43 -36.96 89.39
C ALA A 42 -194.44 -35.81 89.65
N ASP A 43 -194.59 -35.07 90.75
CA ASP A 43 -193.68 -33.99 91.16
C ASP A 43 -192.29 -34.54 91.51
N ALA A 44 -192.22 -35.68 92.21
CA ALA A 44 -190.96 -36.38 92.49
C ALA A 44 -190.28 -36.88 91.20
N ALA A 45 -191.06 -37.40 90.24
CA ALA A 45 -190.55 -37.80 88.94
C ALA A 45 -190.07 -36.60 88.10
N ALA A 46 -190.73 -35.44 88.19
CA ALA A 46 -190.30 -34.21 87.55
C ALA A 46 -188.97 -33.69 88.12
N ILE A 47 -188.82 -33.62 89.45
CA ILE A 47 -187.56 -33.23 90.10
C ILE A 47 -186.43 -34.20 89.76
N ALA A 48 -186.71 -35.51 89.71
CA ALA A 48 -185.73 -36.51 89.28
C ALA A 48 -185.32 -36.31 87.82
N ALA A 49 -186.27 -36.01 86.92
CA ALA A 49 -185.99 -35.68 85.53
C ALA A 49 -185.12 -34.42 85.42
N GLU A 50 -185.48 -33.31 86.09
CA GLU A 50 -184.70 -32.06 86.12
C GLU A 50 -183.26 -32.28 86.61
N GLN A 51 -183.05 -33.07 87.67
CA GLN A 51 -181.71 -33.42 88.15
C GLN A 51 -180.92 -34.25 87.13
N THR A 52 -181.56 -35.18 86.41
CA THR A 52 -180.89 -35.91 85.32
C THR A 52 -180.59 -35.01 84.11
N CYS A 53 -181.46 -34.04 83.78
CA CYS A 53 -181.22 -33.05 82.75
C CYS A 53 -180.01 -32.16 83.10
N ALA A 54 -179.97 -31.57 84.30
CA ALA A 54 -178.86 -30.73 84.74
C ALA A 54 -177.51 -31.49 84.78
N LEU A 55 -177.51 -32.78 85.16
CA LEU A 55 -176.32 -33.63 85.09
C LEU A 55 -175.90 -33.98 83.65
N LEU A 56 -176.85 -34.08 82.72
CA LEU A 56 -176.57 -34.28 81.29
C LEU A 56 -176.07 -32.98 80.63
N GLU A 57 -176.63 -31.83 80.99
CA GLU A 57 -176.19 -30.50 80.55
C GLU A 57 -174.76 -30.21 81.04
N GLN A 58 -174.48 -30.38 82.34
CA GLN A 58 -173.12 -30.20 82.87
C GLN A 58 -172.11 -31.12 82.17
N ARG A 59 -172.49 -32.39 81.89
CA ARG A 59 -171.65 -33.31 81.13
C ARG A 59 -171.46 -32.85 79.69
N TYR A 60 -172.52 -32.39 79.03
CA TYR A 60 -172.47 -31.86 77.67
C TYR A 60 -171.55 -30.64 77.58
N ASP A 61 -171.63 -29.70 78.51
CA ASP A 61 -170.76 -28.53 78.59
C ASP A 61 -169.29 -28.92 78.79
N THR A 62 -169.00 -29.87 79.70
CA THR A 62 -167.63 -30.37 79.88
C THR A 62 -167.12 -31.08 78.63
N LEU A 63 -167.94 -31.91 77.98
CA LEU A 63 -167.58 -32.63 76.77
C LEU A 63 -167.41 -31.69 75.56
N SER A 64 -168.20 -30.60 75.49
CA SER A 64 -168.02 -29.54 74.49
C SER A 64 -166.72 -28.79 74.73
N ALA A 65 -166.44 -28.38 75.97
CA ALA A 65 -165.19 -27.68 76.31
C ALA A 65 -163.95 -28.56 76.05
N GLU A 66 -164.03 -29.88 76.28
CA GLU A 66 -163.00 -30.83 75.89
C GLU A 66 -162.90 -30.98 74.36
N ALA A 67 -164.02 -31.14 73.66
CA ALA A 67 -164.04 -31.23 72.20
C ALA A 67 -163.55 -29.95 71.50
N ASP A 68 -163.77 -28.78 72.09
CA ASP A 68 -163.29 -27.48 71.62
C ASP A 68 -161.79 -27.32 71.89
N ARG A 69 -161.28 -27.79 73.04
CA ARG A 69 -159.84 -27.88 73.34
C ARG A 69 -159.13 -28.81 72.36
N PHE A 70 -159.61 -30.04 72.18
CA PHE A 70 -159.02 -30.97 71.21
C PHE A 70 -159.08 -30.43 69.77
N ARG A 71 -160.13 -29.66 69.41
CA ARG A 71 -160.20 -28.98 68.11
C ARG A 71 -159.16 -27.87 67.97
N ALA A 72 -158.88 -27.12 69.03
CA ALA A 72 -157.82 -26.12 69.07
C ALA A 72 -156.43 -26.77 68.99
N GLU A 73 -156.16 -27.82 69.78
CA GLU A 73 -154.91 -28.59 69.75
C GLU A 73 -154.66 -29.21 68.36
N LEU A 74 -155.68 -29.79 67.74
CA LEU A 74 -155.60 -30.30 66.36
C LEU A 74 -155.32 -29.19 65.34
N ALA A 75 -155.90 -28.00 65.50
CA ALA A 75 -155.63 -26.85 64.64
C ALA A 75 -154.20 -26.30 64.82
N GLU A 76 -153.69 -26.25 66.06
CA GLU A 76 -152.31 -25.85 66.36
C GLU A 76 -151.30 -26.86 65.80
N LEU A 77 -151.56 -28.17 65.98
CA LEU A 77 -150.73 -29.25 65.42
C LEU A 77 -150.76 -29.24 63.89
N ALA A 78 -151.93 -29.04 63.27
CA ALA A 78 -152.05 -28.87 61.82
C ALA A 78 -151.21 -27.69 61.34
N ALA A 79 -151.42 -26.49 61.88
CA ALA A 79 -150.66 -25.29 61.52
C ALA A 79 -149.16 -25.42 61.82
N ALA A 80 -148.75 -26.21 62.82
CA ALA A 80 -147.34 -26.49 63.11
C ALA A 80 -146.74 -27.50 62.10
N SER A 81 -147.53 -28.46 61.63
CA SER A 81 -147.15 -29.39 60.57
C SER A 81 -147.01 -28.69 59.21
N GLU A 82 -147.91 -27.78 58.89
CA GLU A 82 -147.88 -26.94 57.68
C GLU A 82 -146.66 -26.02 57.66
N ARG A 83 -146.36 -25.35 58.80
CA ARG A 83 -145.12 -24.57 58.96
C ARG A 83 -143.87 -25.42 58.72
N ARG A 84 -143.76 -26.58 59.38
CA ARG A 84 -142.63 -27.51 59.17
C ARG A 84 -142.53 -28.01 57.73
N ALA A 85 -143.66 -28.21 57.04
CA ALA A 85 -143.67 -28.59 55.62
C ALA A 85 -143.18 -27.44 54.73
N ALA A 86 -143.52 -26.19 55.03
CA ALA A 86 -143.01 -25.01 54.32
C ALA A 86 -141.51 -24.76 54.58
N ASP A 87 -141.04 -24.94 55.82
CA ASP A 87 -139.62 -24.85 56.20
C ASP A 87 -138.79 -25.96 55.50
N LEU A 88 -139.35 -27.16 55.39
CA LEU A 88 -138.74 -28.28 54.68
C LEU A 88 -138.75 -28.08 53.15
N ALA A 89 -139.81 -27.50 52.58
CA ALA A 89 -139.87 -27.18 51.14
C ALA A 89 -138.93 -26.05 50.74
N SER A 90 -138.82 -24.99 51.56
CA SER A 90 -137.90 -23.87 51.32
C SER A 90 -136.44 -24.32 51.41
N SER A 91 -136.05 -25.00 52.50
CA SER A 91 -134.69 -25.57 52.63
C SER A 91 -134.35 -26.60 51.56
N GLN A 92 -135.32 -27.41 51.08
CA GLN A 92 -135.12 -28.25 49.89
C GLN A 92 -134.86 -27.41 48.64
N SER A 93 -135.62 -26.33 48.41
CA SER A 93 -135.42 -25.45 47.24
C SER A 93 -134.04 -24.76 47.27
N GLU A 94 -133.56 -24.34 48.43
CA GLU A 94 -132.22 -23.79 48.64
C GLU A 94 -131.13 -24.84 48.35
N ILE A 95 -131.29 -26.07 48.85
CA ILE A 95 -130.38 -27.18 48.55
C ILE A 95 -130.34 -27.49 47.04
N HIS A 96 -131.48 -27.43 46.35
CA HIS A 96 -131.52 -27.59 44.89
C HIS A 96 -130.85 -26.42 44.15
N GLN A 97 -131.06 -25.17 44.59
CA GLN A 97 -130.42 -23.99 44.03
C GLN A 97 -128.89 -24.02 44.22
N LEU A 98 -128.41 -24.37 45.41
CA LEU A 98 -126.98 -24.52 45.71
C LEU A 98 -126.33 -25.66 44.89
N ARG A 99 -127.03 -26.78 44.68
CA ARG A 99 -126.56 -27.85 43.78
C ARG A 99 -126.43 -27.39 42.33
N ILE A 100 -127.37 -26.59 41.82
CA ILE A 100 -127.30 -26.01 40.47
C ILE A 100 -126.13 -25.02 40.38
N GLN A 101 -125.90 -24.20 41.41
CA GLN A 101 -124.74 -23.29 41.46
C GLN A 101 -123.41 -24.04 41.53
N ALA A 102 -123.32 -25.14 42.29
CA ALA A 102 -122.12 -25.99 42.34
C ALA A 102 -121.80 -26.56 40.95
N ILE A 103 -122.78 -27.17 40.28
CA ILE A 103 -122.62 -27.72 38.92
C ILE A 103 -122.19 -26.63 37.92
N ALA A 104 -122.73 -25.41 38.04
CA ALA A 104 -122.30 -24.28 37.22
C ALA A 104 -120.83 -23.88 37.48
N LYS A 105 -120.37 -23.93 38.73
CA LYS A 105 -118.97 -23.67 39.08
C LYS A 105 -118.02 -24.81 38.69
N ASP A 106 -118.43 -26.06 38.79
CA ASP A 106 -117.68 -27.19 38.24
C ASP A 106 -117.52 -27.04 36.72
N GLY A 107 -118.58 -26.62 36.01
CA GLY A 107 -118.53 -26.32 34.57
C GLY A 107 -117.68 -25.10 34.19
N GLU A 108 -117.54 -24.10 35.08
CA GLU A 108 -116.55 -23.03 34.92
C GLU A 108 -115.12 -23.56 35.14
N ILE A 109 -114.90 -24.40 36.16
CA ILE A 109 -113.60 -24.98 36.52
C ILE A 109 -113.07 -25.90 35.41
N GLU A 110 -113.88 -26.79 34.85
CA GLU A 110 -113.43 -27.66 33.74
C GLU A 110 -113.13 -26.87 32.47
N ARG A 111 -113.88 -25.81 32.17
CA ARG A 111 -113.57 -24.91 31.04
C ARG A 111 -112.21 -24.24 31.24
N LEU A 112 -111.99 -23.65 32.41
CA LEU A 112 -110.70 -23.01 32.76
C LEU A 112 -109.54 -24.01 32.75
N LYS A 113 -109.73 -25.27 33.17
CA LYS A 113 -108.72 -26.33 33.04
C LYS A 113 -108.38 -26.62 31.58
N VAL A 114 -109.37 -26.68 30.68
CA VAL A 114 -109.13 -26.88 29.24
C VAL A 114 -108.35 -25.69 28.66
N GLU A 115 -108.80 -24.46 28.91
CA GLU A 115 -108.14 -23.21 28.48
C GLU A 115 -106.68 -23.15 28.98
N ILE A 116 -106.44 -23.46 30.27
CA ILE A 116 -105.09 -23.56 30.84
C ILE A 116 -104.27 -24.64 30.12
N SER A 117 -104.85 -25.79 29.80
CA SER A 117 -104.15 -26.85 29.06
C SER A 117 -103.74 -26.42 27.64
N GLU A 118 -104.56 -25.61 26.98
CA GLU A 118 -104.32 -25.09 25.62
C GLU A 118 -103.25 -24.00 25.64
N VAL A 119 -103.31 -23.08 26.61
CA VAL A 119 -102.26 -22.09 26.87
C VAL A 119 -100.92 -22.78 27.20
N HIS A 120 -100.93 -23.86 27.99
CA HIS A 120 -99.72 -24.64 28.26
C HIS A 120 -99.16 -25.33 27.00
N LYS A 121 -99.99 -25.96 26.16
CA LYS A 121 -99.55 -26.55 24.88
C LYS A 121 -98.94 -25.49 23.95
N SER A 122 -99.62 -24.37 23.79
CA SER A 122 -99.16 -23.24 22.96
C SER A 122 -97.85 -22.64 23.49
N LYS A 123 -97.70 -22.54 24.82
CA LYS A 123 -96.45 -22.12 25.46
C LYS A 123 -95.30 -23.10 25.18
N SER A 124 -95.52 -24.41 25.32
CA SER A 124 -94.48 -25.41 25.01
C SER A 124 -94.05 -25.35 23.55
N GLN A 125 -95.02 -25.32 22.62
CA GLN A 125 -94.74 -25.16 21.18
C GLN A 125 -93.95 -23.87 20.87
N SER A 126 -94.24 -22.78 21.58
CA SER A 126 -93.51 -21.51 21.44
C SER A 126 -92.07 -21.61 21.96
N LEU A 127 -91.83 -22.36 23.05
CA LEU A 127 -90.50 -22.61 23.58
C LEU A 127 -89.68 -23.55 22.69
N GLU A 128 -90.29 -24.63 22.18
CA GLU A 128 -89.68 -25.54 21.20
C GLU A 128 -89.23 -24.79 19.93
N LEU A 129 -90.03 -23.83 19.45
CA LEU A 129 -89.66 -22.95 18.33
C LEU A 129 -88.53 -21.99 18.69
N ILE A 130 -88.44 -21.48 19.93
CA ILE A 130 -87.33 -20.64 20.39
C ILE A 130 -86.04 -21.47 20.45
N GLU A 131 -86.07 -22.66 21.06
CA GLU A 131 -84.91 -23.56 21.16
C GLU A 131 -84.36 -23.95 19.76
N GLN A 132 -85.24 -24.17 18.78
CA GLN A 132 -84.85 -24.38 17.38
C GLN A 132 -84.18 -23.14 16.76
N ARG A 133 -84.69 -21.93 17.02
CA ARG A 133 -84.06 -20.69 16.54
C ARG A 133 -82.73 -20.41 17.22
N ASP A 134 -82.61 -20.68 18.51
CA ASP A 134 -81.35 -20.55 19.26
C ASP A 134 -80.31 -21.58 18.83
N ALA A 135 -80.72 -22.77 18.34
CA ALA A 135 -79.84 -23.71 17.66
C ALA A 135 -79.38 -23.16 16.29
N GLU A 136 -80.32 -22.75 15.43
CA GLU A 136 -79.99 -22.14 14.14
C GLU A 136 -79.09 -20.90 14.25
N ILE A 137 -79.28 -20.06 15.28
CA ILE A 137 -78.46 -18.88 15.54
C ILE A 137 -77.03 -19.30 15.90
N ARG A 138 -76.85 -20.23 16.85
CA ARG A 138 -75.51 -20.74 17.22
C ARG A 138 -74.79 -21.41 16.05
N GLU A 139 -75.51 -22.11 15.16
CA GLU A 139 -74.92 -22.65 13.93
C GLU A 139 -74.47 -21.53 12.98
N LYS A 140 -75.30 -20.50 12.76
CA LYS A 140 -74.97 -19.35 11.91
C LYS A 140 -73.81 -18.54 12.49
N ASP A 141 -73.78 -18.30 13.79
CA ASP A 141 -72.69 -17.60 14.50
C ASP A 141 -71.39 -18.40 14.41
N GLY A 142 -71.45 -19.73 14.58
CA GLY A 142 -70.31 -20.62 14.36
C GLY A 142 -69.78 -20.58 12.93
N ILE A 143 -70.67 -20.52 11.93
CA ILE A 143 -70.30 -20.36 10.52
C ILE A 143 -69.68 -18.97 10.26
N ILE A 144 -70.24 -17.90 10.84
CA ILE A 144 -69.73 -16.53 10.74
C ILE A 144 -68.33 -16.44 11.35
N GLN A 145 -68.12 -16.97 12.56
CA GLN A 145 -66.79 -17.00 13.18
C GLN A 145 -65.79 -17.76 12.30
N ASN A 146 -66.18 -18.94 11.79
CA ASN A 146 -65.37 -19.71 10.83
C ASN A 146 -65.04 -18.96 9.52
N TYR A 147 -65.82 -17.94 9.13
CA TYR A 147 -65.48 -17.05 8.00
C TYR A 147 -64.59 -15.89 8.44
N LEU A 148 -64.84 -15.28 9.60
CA LEU A 148 -63.98 -14.23 10.17
C LEU A 148 -62.56 -14.76 10.40
N ASP A 149 -62.42 -15.93 11.02
CA ASP A 149 -61.12 -16.58 11.25
C ASP A 149 -60.37 -16.83 9.93
N LYS A 150 -61.08 -17.26 8.87
CA LYS A 150 -60.48 -17.43 7.53
C LYS A 150 -60.04 -16.11 6.93
N ILE A 151 -60.83 -15.04 7.08
CA ILE A 151 -60.47 -13.70 6.60
C ILE A 151 -59.23 -13.17 7.32
N VAL A 152 -59.15 -13.32 8.66
CA VAL A 152 -57.98 -12.93 9.46
C VAL A 152 -56.74 -13.74 9.04
N ASN A 153 -56.83 -15.07 8.99
CA ASN A 153 -55.70 -15.92 8.55
C ASN A 153 -55.24 -15.60 7.11
N LEU A 154 -56.15 -15.23 6.20
CA LEU A 154 -55.80 -14.78 4.85
C LEU A 154 -55.16 -13.39 4.85
N ALA A 155 -55.62 -12.47 5.70
CA ALA A 155 -55.01 -11.15 5.88
C ALA A 155 -53.59 -11.26 6.44
N ASP A 156 -53.36 -12.06 7.49
CA ASP A 156 -52.04 -12.31 8.07
C ASP A 156 -51.10 -13.04 7.09
N SER A 157 -51.64 -14.00 6.33
CA SER A 157 -50.90 -14.66 5.25
C SER A 157 -50.57 -13.71 4.09
N SER A 158 -51.38 -12.67 3.86
CA SER A 158 -51.10 -11.63 2.88
C SER A 158 -50.05 -10.64 3.39
N ALA A 159 -50.19 -10.16 4.63
CA ALA A 159 -49.26 -9.23 5.28
C ALA A 159 -47.85 -9.82 5.42
N SER A 160 -47.73 -11.08 5.86
CA SER A 160 -46.44 -11.79 5.95
C SER A 160 -45.78 -12.01 4.58
N LYS A 161 -46.56 -12.31 3.52
CA LYS A 161 -46.05 -12.35 2.14
C LYS A 161 -45.62 -10.97 1.66
N GLY A 162 -46.39 -9.91 1.94
CA GLY A 162 -46.05 -8.53 1.60
C GLY A 162 -44.75 -8.06 2.24
N ALA A 163 -44.59 -8.29 3.54
CA ALA A 163 -43.35 -8.01 4.26
C ALA A 163 -42.15 -8.79 3.69
N ARG A 164 -42.34 -10.06 3.33
CA ARG A 164 -41.28 -10.87 2.70
C ARG A 164 -40.93 -10.40 1.27
N ILE A 165 -41.90 -9.90 0.51
CA ILE A 165 -41.66 -9.29 -0.81
C ILE A 165 -40.83 -8.01 -0.63
N GLN A 166 -41.22 -7.12 0.28
CA GLN A 166 -40.49 -5.89 0.58
C GLN A 166 -39.04 -6.17 1.07
N GLU A 167 -38.84 -7.21 1.88
CA GLU A 167 -37.49 -7.64 2.30
C GLU A 167 -36.63 -8.10 1.12
N VAL A 168 -37.23 -8.82 0.15
CA VAL A 168 -36.54 -9.28 -1.07
C VAL A 168 -36.29 -8.12 -2.04
N GLU A 169 -37.21 -7.16 -2.17
CA GLU A 169 -37.05 -5.94 -2.97
C GLU A 169 -35.95 -5.02 -2.40
N ALA A 170 -35.89 -4.85 -1.07
CA ALA A 170 -34.82 -4.14 -0.39
C ALA A 170 -33.45 -4.82 -0.60
N LYS A 171 -33.41 -6.16 -0.57
CA LYS A 171 -32.18 -6.92 -0.86
C LYS A 171 -31.80 -6.85 -2.34
N PHE A 172 -32.75 -6.89 -3.26
CA PHE A 172 -32.51 -6.76 -4.69
C PHE A 172 -31.97 -5.37 -5.05
N THR A 173 -32.58 -4.30 -4.54
CA THR A 173 -32.12 -2.92 -4.76
C THR A 173 -30.74 -2.65 -4.14
N HIS A 174 -30.46 -3.20 -2.95
CA HIS A 174 -29.11 -3.17 -2.37
C HIS A 174 -28.09 -3.91 -3.24
N LEU A 175 -28.39 -5.16 -3.66
CA LEU A 175 -27.51 -5.92 -4.54
C LEU A 175 -27.26 -5.20 -5.87
N GLN A 176 -28.31 -4.65 -6.49
CA GLN A 176 -28.20 -3.86 -7.72
C GLN A 176 -27.29 -2.64 -7.55
N ALA A 177 -27.39 -1.91 -6.43
CA ALA A 177 -26.48 -0.81 -6.11
C ALA A 177 -25.03 -1.30 -5.93
N THR A 178 -24.80 -2.44 -5.27
CA THR A 178 -23.44 -3.01 -5.13
C THR A 178 -22.87 -3.49 -6.46
N CYS A 179 -23.67 -4.09 -7.33
CA CYS A 179 -23.26 -4.46 -8.69
C CYS A 179 -22.87 -3.24 -9.51
N ASN A 180 -23.68 -2.17 -9.49
CA ASN A 180 -23.37 -0.93 -10.20
C ASN A 180 -22.04 -0.31 -9.73
N ARG A 181 -21.77 -0.30 -8.41
CA ARG A 181 -20.49 0.15 -7.84
C ARG A 181 -19.32 -0.72 -8.33
N ILE A 182 -19.44 -2.04 -8.27
CA ILE A 182 -18.39 -2.98 -8.71
C ILE A 182 -18.14 -2.86 -10.23
N THR A 183 -19.17 -2.59 -11.04
CA THR A 183 -19.00 -2.28 -12.47
C THR A 183 -18.24 -0.98 -12.68
N GLN A 184 -18.54 0.09 -11.94
CA GLN A 184 -17.79 1.35 -12.02
C GLN A 184 -16.33 1.18 -11.60
N GLU A 185 -16.06 0.41 -10.54
CA GLU A 185 -14.70 0.08 -10.09
C GLU A 185 -13.94 -0.75 -11.12
N LYS A 186 -14.58 -1.76 -11.73
CA LYS A 186 -14.03 -2.53 -12.86
C LYS A 186 -13.69 -1.62 -14.04
N ASP A 187 -14.63 -0.77 -14.46
CA ASP A 187 -14.43 0.12 -15.61
C ASP A 187 -13.34 1.17 -15.37
N LEU A 188 -13.08 1.55 -14.12
CA LEU A 188 -11.95 2.40 -13.73
C LEU A 188 -10.63 1.62 -13.75
N LEU A 189 -10.60 0.41 -13.19
CA LEU A 189 -9.42 -0.46 -13.20
C LEU A 189 -9.02 -0.86 -14.62
N GLU A 190 -9.97 -1.13 -15.53
CA GLU A 190 -9.68 -1.41 -16.93
C GLU A 190 -9.09 -0.21 -17.66
N LYS A 191 -9.57 1.02 -17.39
CA LYS A 191 -8.97 2.26 -17.91
C LYS A 191 -7.55 2.49 -17.36
N HIS A 192 -7.35 2.27 -16.06
CA HIS A 192 -6.03 2.40 -15.43
C HIS A 192 -5.03 1.37 -15.98
N ASN A 193 -5.46 0.12 -16.18
CA ASN A 193 -4.65 -0.92 -16.78
C ASN A 193 -4.29 -0.55 -18.23
N LEU A 194 -5.24 -0.12 -19.05
CA LEU A 194 -4.98 0.32 -20.42
C LEU A 194 -3.98 1.49 -20.47
N TRP A 195 -4.15 2.52 -19.63
CA TRP A 195 -3.23 3.65 -19.54
C TRP A 195 -1.82 3.22 -19.11
N LEU A 196 -1.69 2.36 -18.09
CA LEU A 196 -0.40 1.79 -17.68
C LEU A 196 0.25 0.99 -18.82
N ASP A 197 -0.54 0.23 -19.58
CA ASP A 197 -0.08 -0.55 -20.73
C ASP A 197 0.42 0.36 -21.87
N GLU A 198 -0.26 1.47 -22.14
CA GLU A 198 0.14 2.49 -23.11
C GLU A 198 1.41 3.24 -22.68
N GLU A 199 1.46 3.71 -21.43
CA GLU A 199 2.65 4.33 -20.83
C GLU A 199 3.87 3.40 -20.83
N LEU A 200 3.69 2.11 -20.55
CA LEU A 200 4.75 1.11 -20.61
C LEU A 200 5.20 0.85 -22.06
N LYS A 201 4.28 0.75 -23.02
CA LYS A 201 4.62 0.63 -24.45
C LYS A 201 5.40 1.85 -24.95
N GLU A 202 4.99 3.05 -24.58
CA GLU A 202 5.71 4.28 -24.93
C GLU A 202 7.09 4.33 -24.26
N LYS A 203 7.20 4.04 -22.95
CA LYS A 203 8.50 4.03 -22.26
C LYS A 203 9.44 2.96 -22.82
N VAL A 204 8.94 1.77 -23.18
CA VAL A 204 9.71 0.72 -23.85
C VAL A 204 10.16 1.17 -25.24
N LYS A 205 9.29 1.82 -26.03
CA LYS A 205 9.63 2.40 -27.33
C LYS A 205 10.73 3.47 -27.20
N ASN A 206 10.54 4.44 -26.31
CA ASN A 206 11.49 5.53 -26.09
C ASN A 206 12.85 4.99 -25.60
N LEU A 207 12.85 3.95 -24.75
CA LEU A 207 14.06 3.24 -24.31
C LEU A 207 14.70 2.34 -25.38
N ALA A 208 13.97 1.94 -26.42
CA ALA A 208 14.50 1.22 -27.57
C ALA A 208 15.11 2.19 -28.59
N GLU A 209 14.44 3.31 -28.87
CA GLU A 209 14.94 4.40 -29.72
C GLU A 209 16.20 5.04 -29.12
N LEU A 210 16.22 5.30 -27.80
CA LEU A 210 17.41 5.78 -27.09
C LEU A 210 18.58 4.79 -27.20
N ARG A 211 18.36 3.49 -26.94
CA ARG A 211 19.41 2.46 -27.12
C ARG A 211 19.93 2.40 -28.55
N LYS A 212 19.05 2.50 -29.54
CA LYS A 212 19.46 2.56 -30.95
C LYS A 212 20.35 3.78 -31.21
N SER A 213 19.93 4.97 -30.78
CA SER A 213 20.73 6.20 -30.97
C SER A 213 22.10 6.13 -30.29
N ASN A 214 22.20 5.47 -29.13
CA ASN A 214 23.45 5.23 -28.43
C ASN A 214 24.35 4.25 -29.20
N MET A 215 23.82 3.12 -29.69
CA MET A 215 24.59 2.20 -30.55
C MET A 215 25.05 2.86 -31.86
N ASP A 216 24.21 3.72 -32.46
CA ASP A 216 24.53 4.50 -33.66
C ASP A 216 25.62 5.56 -33.39
N GLU A 217 25.80 6.02 -32.14
CA GLU A 217 26.90 6.91 -31.70
C GLU A 217 28.15 6.10 -31.34
N GLU A 218 28.03 5.01 -30.59
CA GLU A 218 29.12 4.08 -30.26
C GLU A 218 29.78 3.52 -31.53
N ALA A 219 29.00 3.19 -32.56
CA ALA A 219 29.50 2.77 -33.86
C ALA A 219 30.28 3.90 -34.58
N ARG A 220 29.77 5.14 -34.57
CA ARG A 220 30.46 6.30 -35.16
C ARG A 220 31.77 6.63 -34.43
N MET A 221 31.74 6.61 -33.10
CA MET A 221 32.93 6.85 -32.27
C MET A 221 33.95 5.72 -32.42
N SER A 222 33.52 4.45 -32.48
CA SER A 222 34.40 3.31 -32.75
C SER A 222 35.05 3.40 -34.14
N ALA A 223 34.29 3.80 -35.16
CA ALA A 223 34.84 4.04 -36.50
C ALA A 223 35.86 5.20 -36.50
N LYS A 224 35.62 6.28 -35.74
CA LYS A 224 36.57 7.40 -35.64
C LYS A 224 37.82 7.05 -34.82
N VAL A 225 37.71 6.20 -33.79
CA VAL A 225 38.87 5.65 -33.08
C VAL A 225 39.71 4.79 -34.03
N ALA A 226 39.10 3.86 -34.75
CA ALA A 226 39.81 3.03 -35.74
C ALA A 226 40.47 3.85 -36.86
N GLU A 227 39.86 4.96 -37.28
CA GLU A 227 40.48 5.89 -38.24
C GLU A 227 41.71 6.61 -37.65
N LEU A 228 41.63 7.08 -36.39
CA LEU A 228 42.76 7.73 -35.71
C LEU A 228 43.88 6.74 -35.36
N GLU A 229 43.55 5.48 -35.04
CA GLU A 229 44.52 4.39 -34.87
C GLU A 229 45.23 4.07 -36.19
N ARG A 230 44.49 4.02 -37.30
CA ARG A 230 45.08 3.91 -38.65
C ARG A 230 46.02 5.09 -38.93
N GLU A 231 45.57 6.34 -38.78
CA GLU A 231 46.36 7.55 -39.03
C GLU A 231 47.62 7.64 -38.16
N THR A 232 47.54 7.22 -36.90
CA THR A 232 48.71 7.17 -36.01
C THR A 232 49.66 5.99 -36.33
N SER A 233 49.15 4.86 -36.83
CA SER A 233 49.99 3.77 -37.36
C SER A 233 50.71 4.16 -38.67
N GLU A 234 50.03 4.91 -39.56
CA GLU A 234 50.60 5.46 -40.78
C GLU A 234 51.65 6.54 -40.47
N SER A 235 51.33 7.45 -39.54
CA SER A 235 52.24 8.51 -39.08
C SER A 235 53.46 7.94 -38.37
N SER A 236 53.30 6.96 -37.48
CA SER A 236 54.42 6.33 -36.76
C SER A 236 55.27 5.45 -37.67
N SER A 237 54.69 4.73 -38.63
CA SER A 237 55.47 4.01 -39.65
C SER A 237 56.21 4.97 -40.59
N SER A 238 55.64 6.12 -40.93
CA SER A 238 56.30 7.14 -41.75
C SER A 238 57.42 7.85 -40.99
N LEU A 239 57.19 8.18 -39.72
CA LEU A 239 58.23 8.68 -38.81
C LEU A 239 59.36 7.65 -38.66
N ARG A 240 59.04 6.36 -38.51
CA ARG A 240 60.03 5.28 -38.46
C ARG A 240 60.89 5.23 -39.73
N ARG A 241 60.28 5.16 -40.92
CA ARG A 241 61.00 5.20 -42.21
C ARG A 241 61.86 6.46 -42.35
N SER A 242 61.39 7.60 -41.84
CA SER A 242 62.17 8.85 -41.85
C SER A 242 63.38 8.80 -40.91
N LYS A 243 63.26 8.20 -39.72
CA LYS A 243 64.37 7.99 -38.77
C LYS A 243 65.38 6.98 -39.30
N GLU A 244 64.91 5.89 -39.91
CA GLU A 244 65.76 4.90 -40.58
C GLU A 244 66.59 5.60 -41.68
N ARG A 245 65.95 6.36 -42.58
CA ARG A 245 66.65 7.15 -43.63
C ARG A 245 67.55 8.27 -43.08
N VAL A 246 67.23 8.87 -41.94
CA VAL A 246 68.15 9.81 -41.27
C VAL A 246 69.38 9.06 -40.75
N SER A 247 69.21 7.90 -40.11
CA SER A 247 70.35 7.11 -39.62
C SER A 247 71.24 6.54 -40.73
N GLU A 248 70.68 6.26 -41.92
CA GLU A 248 71.45 5.93 -43.13
C GLU A 248 72.29 7.12 -43.61
N LEU A 249 71.72 8.33 -43.59
CA LEU A 249 72.42 9.57 -43.95
C LEU A 249 73.49 9.94 -42.92
N GLU A 250 73.22 9.80 -41.63
CA GLU A 250 74.18 10.00 -40.54
C GLU A 250 75.36 9.01 -40.64
N GLN A 251 75.08 7.73 -40.89
CA GLN A 251 76.13 6.73 -41.14
C GLN A 251 76.97 7.11 -42.37
N ARG A 252 76.33 7.51 -43.47
CA ARG A 252 77.00 7.93 -44.70
C ARG A 252 77.82 9.21 -44.54
N VAL A 253 77.34 10.19 -43.76
CA VAL A 253 78.11 11.38 -43.36
C VAL A 253 79.31 10.94 -42.54
N SER A 254 79.13 10.15 -41.48
CA SER A 254 80.26 9.68 -40.64
C SER A 254 81.29 8.83 -41.41
N TYR A 255 80.88 8.16 -42.49
CA TYR A 255 81.77 7.47 -43.41
C TYR A 255 82.55 8.46 -44.28
N MET A 256 81.88 9.43 -44.91
CA MET A 256 82.54 10.50 -45.68
C MET A 256 83.45 11.38 -44.82
N GLU A 257 83.12 11.61 -43.54
CA GLU A 257 83.98 12.32 -42.58
C GLU A 257 85.24 11.51 -42.26
N LYS A 258 85.14 10.17 -42.12
CA LYS A 258 86.30 9.29 -41.92
C LYS A 258 87.17 9.21 -43.17
N GLU A 259 86.58 9.13 -44.36
CA GLU A 259 87.32 9.22 -45.63
C GLU A 259 87.98 10.60 -45.81
N LEU A 260 87.30 11.68 -45.41
CA LEU A 260 87.87 13.04 -45.44
C LEU A 260 89.02 13.20 -44.44
N CYS A 261 88.91 12.66 -43.23
CA CYS A 261 90.02 12.64 -42.28
C CYS A 261 91.17 11.76 -42.78
N SER A 262 90.90 10.55 -43.27
CA SER A 262 91.90 9.64 -43.84
C SER A 262 92.67 10.29 -45.00
N THR A 263 91.96 10.91 -45.95
CA THR A 263 92.58 11.62 -47.09
C THR A 263 93.29 12.90 -46.67
N LYS A 264 92.79 13.63 -45.65
CA LYS A 264 93.46 14.80 -45.08
C LYS A 264 94.73 14.43 -44.30
N ASP A 265 94.72 13.34 -43.55
CA ASP A 265 95.89 12.87 -42.79
C ASP A 265 96.94 12.29 -43.73
N ALA A 266 96.52 11.58 -44.79
CA ALA A 266 97.41 11.18 -45.88
C ALA A 266 98.00 12.39 -46.64
N ALA A 267 97.20 13.43 -46.89
CA ALA A 267 97.67 14.68 -47.47
C ALA A 267 98.66 15.40 -46.54
N ALA A 268 98.37 15.51 -45.25
CA ALA A 268 99.24 16.13 -44.25
C ALA A 268 100.56 15.34 -44.06
N ALA A 269 100.51 14.01 -44.10
CA ALA A 269 101.72 13.18 -44.08
C ALA A 269 102.56 13.38 -45.37
N ASN A 270 101.92 13.55 -46.52
CA ASN A 270 102.62 13.87 -47.76
C ASN A 270 103.12 15.33 -47.79
N GLU A 271 102.43 16.28 -47.19
CA GLU A 271 102.91 17.67 -46.97
C GLU A 271 104.11 17.68 -46.02
N GLN A 272 104.11 16.89 -44.94
CA GLN A 272 105.27 16.72 -44.07
C GLN A 272 106.45 16.08 -44.81
N ARG A 273 106.20 15.06 -45.66
CA ARG A 273 107.23 14.46 -46.53
C ARG A 273 107.80 15.47 -47.52
N LEU A 274 106.94 16.24 -48.19
CA LEU A 274 107.34 17.30 -49.13
C LEU A 274 108.03 18.47 -48.42
N ALA A 275 107.66 18.81 -47.18
CA ALA A 275 108.34 19.82 -46.38
C ALA A 275 109.72 19.33 -45.91
N ALA A 276 109.86 18.04 -45.57
CA ALA A 276 111.16 17.42 -45.31
C ALA A 276 112.04 17.41 -46.56
N GLU A 277 111.49 17.03 -47.73
CA GLU A 277 112.17 17.08 -49.03
C GLU A 277 112.53 18.51 -49.44
N LEU A 278 111.68 19.50 -49.19
CA LEU A 278 112.01 20.92 -49.37
C LEU A 278 113.08 21.38 -48.39
N SER A 279 113.14 20.87 -47.15
CA SER A 279 114.19 21.22 -46.20
C SER A 279 115.55 20.63 -46.56
N THR A 280 115.59 19.42 -47.16
CA THR A 280 116.84 18.83 -47.66
C THR A 280 117.27 19.47 -48.98
N VAL A 281 116.34 19.81 -49.87
CA VAL A 281 116.60 20.61 -51.08
C VAL A 281 117.04 22.02 -50.74
N MET A 282 116.48 22.66 -49.70
CA MET A 282 116.96 23.95 -49.19
C MET A 282 118.39 23.85 -48.67
N LYS A 283 118.72 22.83 -47.87
CA LYS A 283 120.12 22.60 -47.44
C LYS A 283 121.07 22.32 -48.59
N LEU A 284 120.63 21.61 -49.62
CA LEU A 284 121.42 21.41 -50.85
C LEU A 284 121.58 22.73 -51.63
N ALA A 285 120.55 23.57 -51.69
CA ALA A 285 120.61 24.88 -52.32
C ALA A 285 121.49 25.88 -51.53
N GLU A 286 121.47 25.81 -50.20
CA GLU A 286 122.37 26.55 -49.31
C GLU A 286 123.81 26.08 -49.49
N LEU A 287 124.09 24.78 -49.50
CA LEU A 287 125.43 24.24 -49.81
C LEU A 287 125.89 24.59 -51.23
N HIS A 288 124.99 24.61 -52.22
CA HIS A 288 125.31 25.08 -53.58
C HIS A 288 125.56 26.60 -53.62
N LYS A 289 124.87 27.40 -52.79
CA LYS A 289 125.11 28.83 -52.65
C LYS A 289 126.44 29.11 -51.93
N GLU A 290 126.72 28.43 -50.82
CA GLU A 290 127.97 28.52 -50.07
C GLU A 290 129.16 28.12 -50.94
N SER A 291 129.09 26.97 -51.63
CA SER A 291 130.13 26.57 -52.58
C SER A 291 130.24 27.51 -53.80
N SER A 292 129.15 28.11 -54.28
CA SER A 292 129.20 29.16 -55.30
C SER A 292 129.82 30.46 -54.79
N GLU A 293 129.62 30.82 -53.52
CA GLU A 293 130.25 31.99 -52.88
C GLU A 293 131.73 31.73 -52.55
N GLU A 294 132.10 30.49 -52.22
CA GLU A 294 133.50 30.06 -52.17
C GLU A 294 134.16 30.12 -53.55
N TRP A 295 133.52 29.59 -54.60
CA TRP A 295 134.04 29.70 -55.96
C TRP A 295 134.11 31.15 -56.44
N SER A 296 133.16 32.00 -56.04
CA SER A 296 133.21 33.45 -56.31
C SER A 296 134.34 34.15 -55.56
N LYS A 297 134.60 33.81 -54.29
CA LYS A 297 135.77 34.29 -53.54
C LYS A 297 137.07 33.82 -54.18
N LYS A 298 137.21 32.53 -54.49
CA LYS A 298 138.37 31.95 -55.19
C LYS A 298 138.58 32.59 -56.56
N ALA A 299 137.51 32.90 -57.30
CA ALA A 299 137.59 33.63 -58.56
C ALA A 299 138.05 35.09 -58.35
N GLY A 300 137.56 35.79 -57.34
CA GLY A 300 138.01 37.14 -56.98
C GLY A 300 139.46 37.19 -56.47
N GLU A 301 139.89 36.17 -55.72
CA GLU A 301 141.29 35.96 -55.31
C GLU A 301 142.18 35.69 -56.52
N LEU A 302 141.74 34.83 -57.45
CA LEU A 302 142.46 34.56 -58.70
C LEU A 302 142.50 35.78 -59.63
N GLU A 303 141.42 36.58 -59.74
CA GLU A 303 141.46 37.87 -60.42
C GLU A 303 142.41 38.87 -59.74
N GLY A 304 142.48 38.86 -58.41
CA GLY A 304 143.44 39.64 -57.63
C GLY A 304 144.89 39.22 -57.92
N VAL A 305 145.15 37.91 -57.98
CA VAL A 305 146.46 37.35 -58.35
C VAL A 305 146.79 37.64 -59.82
N ILE A 306 145.83 37.54 -60.73
CA ILE A 306 146.02 37.90 -62.15
C ILE A 306 146.35 39.39 -62.27
N LYS A 307 145.60 40.29 -61.62
CA LYS A 307 145.91 41.74 -61.61
C LYS A 307 147.26 42.04 -60.94
N ALA A 308 147.66 41.28 -59.92
CA ALA A 308 148.99 41.38 -59.32
C ALA A 308 150.10 40.92 -60.30
N LEU A 309 149.85 39.85 -61.06
CA LEU A 309 150.78 39.38 -62.10
C LEU A 309 150.83 40.32 -63.32
N GLU A 310 149.71 40.91 -63.73
CA GLU A 310 149.62 41.91 -64.82
C GLU A 310 150.30 43.23 -64.43
N THR A 311 150.11 43.70 -63.19
CA THR A 311 150.84 44.88 -62.68
C THR A 311 152.32 44.60 -62.48
N HIS A 312 152.71 43.39 -62.06
CA HIS A 312 154.12 43.00 -62.00
C HIS A 312 154.73 42.80 -63.41
N LEU A 313 153.97 42.32 -64.40
CA LEU A 313 154.41 42.23 -65.79
C LEU A 313 154.63 43.62 -66.39
N THR A 314 153.66 44.53 -66.24
CA THR A 314 153.79 45.90 -66.76
C THR A 314 154.88 46.70 -66.05
N GLN A 315 155.08 46.52 -64.74
CA GLN A 315 156.25 47.07 -64.03
C GLN A 315 157.57 46.52 -64.57
N VAL A 316 157.65 45.22 -64.84
CA VAL A 316 158.85 44.59 -65.42
C VAL A 316 159.09 45.07 -66.86
N GLU A 317 158.05 45.20 -67.68
CA GLU A 317 158.14 45.75 -69.04
C GLU A 317 158.58 47.22 -69.02
N ASP A 318 158.06 48.05 -68.10
CA ASP A 318 158.48 49.45 -67.94
C ASP A 318 159.92 49.58 -67.40
N GLU A 319 160.34 48.72 -66.47
CA GLU A 319 161.75 48.62 -66.07
C GLU A 319 162.66 48.20 -67.24
N TYR A 320 162.18 47.34 -68.15
CA TYR A 320 162.95 46.96 -69.34
C TYR A 320 162.96 48.05 -70.43
N LYS A 321 161.91 48.85 -70.59
CA LYS A 321 161.96 50.09 -71.40
C LYS A 321 163.08 50.99 -70.88
N GLU A 322 163.09 51.26 -69.58
CA GLU A 322 164.02 52.22 -68.98
C GLU A 322 165.48 51.73 -69.05
N LYS A 323 165.74 50.43 -68.82
CA LYS A 323 167.09 49.84 -68.92
C LYS A 323 167.61 49.85 -70.35
N LEU A 324 166.77 49.52 -71.34
CA LEU A 324 167.17 49.49 -72.76
C LEU A 324 167.40 50.90 -73.33
N GLU A 325 166.63 51.90 -72.91
CA GLU A 325 166.86 53.30 -73.30
C GLU A 325 168.14 53.87 -72.66
N LYS A 326 168.44 53.53 -71.39
CA LYS A 326 169.70 53.88 -70.72
C LYS A 326 170.92 53.23 -71.40
N GLU A 327 170.84 51.96 -71.78
CA GLU A 327 171.96 51.28 -72.45
C GLU A 327 172.14 51.77 -73.90
N THR A 328 171.06 52.01 -74.65
CA THR A 328 171.18 52.53 -76.03
C THR A 328 171.55 54.01 -76.11
N SER A 329 171.27 54.83 -75.08
CA SER A 329 171.80 56.20 -75.01
C SER A 329 173.30 56.17 -74.71
N ALA A 330 173.73 55.46 -73.65
CA ALA A 330 175.16 55.27 -73.35
C ALA A 330 175.95 54.71 -74.54
N LYS A 331 175.37 53.78 -75.32
CA LYS A 331 175.99 53.27 -76.55
C LYS A 331 176.15 54.33 -77.64
N ARG A 332 175.19 55.24 -77.84
CA ARG A 332 175.31 56.33 -78.82
C ARG A 332 176.40 57.33 -78.42
N ASP A 333 176.50 57.65 -77.14
CA ASP A 333 177.54 58.55 -76.63
C ASP A 333 178.94 57.92 -76.80
N LEU A 334 179.09 56.63 -76.49
CA LEU A 334 180.31 55.87 -76.76
C LEU A 334 180.61 55.71 -78.26
N GLU A 335 179.61 55.63 -79.15
CA GLU A 335 179.82 55.65 -80.60
C GLU A 335 180.23 57.04 -81.13
N MET A 336 179.77 58.13 -80.50
CA MET A 336 180.26 59.49 -80.77
C MET A 336 181.70 59.68 -80.27
N GLU A 337 182.04 59.20 -79.07
CA GLU A 337 183.43 59.23 -78.60
C GLU A 337 184.34 58.33 -79.46
N ALA A 338 183.89 57.15 -79.87
CA ALA A 338 184.65 56.26 -80.74
C ALA A 338 184.86 56.85 -82.15
N THR A 339 183.90 57.61 -82.70
CA THR A 339 184.09 58.31 -83.99
C THR A 339 184.97 59.55 -83.84
N TYR A 340 184.88 60.29 -82.74
CA TYR A 340 185.77 61.41 -82.42
C TYR A 340 187.22 60.95 -82.18
N LEU A 341 187.41 59.81 -81.50
CA LEU A 341 188.72 59.20 -81.30
C LEU A 341 189.26 58.55 -82.58
N LYS A 342 188.43 57.92 -83.42
CA LYS A 342 188.86 57.46 -84.76
C LYS A 342 189.32 58.59 -85.66
N GLN A 343 188.61 59.73 -85.71
CA GLN A 343 189.08 60.90 -86.47
C GLN A 343 190.39 61.52 -85.93
N LYS A 344 190.79 61.20 -84.71
CA LYS A 344 192.12 61.53 -84.18
C LYS A 344 193.15 60.44 -84.49
N LEU A 345 192.81 59.16 -84.29
CA LEU A 345 193.70 58.03 -84.55
C LEU A 345 194.08 57.93 -86.03
N GLU A 346 193.12 57.99 -86.95
CA GLU A 346 193.39 57.89 -88.39
C GLU A 346 194.25 59.07 -88.92
N LYS A 347 194.18 60.22 -88.24
CA LYS A 347 195.10 61.38 -88.45
C LYS A 347 196.49 61.20 -87.84
N CYS A 348 196.65 60.37 -86.81
CA CYS A 348 197.95 60.04 -86.22
C CYS A 348 198.60 58.81 -86.88
N GLU A 349 197.80 57.86 -87.37
CA GLU A 349 198.24 56.64 -88.04
C GLU A 349 198.79 56.96 -89.44
N SER A 350 198.18 57.91 -90.15
CA SER A 350 198.72 58.45 -91.41
C SER A 350 200.09 59.14 -91.23
N ASP A 351 200.33 59.76 -90.08
CA ASP A 351 201.62 60.38 -89.72
C ASP A 351 202.67 59.37 -89.19
N LEU A 352 202.27 58.18 -88.70
CA LEU A 352 203.19 57.26 -87.99
C LEU A 352 203.36 55.86 -88.60
N GLU A 353 202.35 55.23 -89.23
CA GLU A 353 202.52 53.87 -89.79
C GLU A 353 203.47 53.82 -91.01
N ASN A 354 203.67 54.96 -91.68
CA ASN A 354 204.78 55.13 -92.64
C ASN A 354 206.18 54.89 -92.02
N THR A 355 206.31 54.80 -90.70
CA THR A 355 207.59 54.69 -89.98
C THR A 355 207.69 53.59 -88.92
N ARG A 356 206.82 52.55 -88.92
CA ARG A 356 207.05 51.40 -88.01
C ARG A 356 206.78 49.98 -88.51
N LYS A 357 207.48 49.59 -89.57
CA LYS A 357 207.87 48.17 -89.76
C LYS A 357 208.94 47.75 -88.73
N SER A 358 208.57 47.47 -87.47
CA SER A 358 209.29 46.55 -86.54
C SER A 358 208.67 46.46 -85.11
N SER A 359 208.37 45.22 -84.66
CA SER A 359 208.17 44.72 -83.25
C SER A 359 207.05 45.33 -82.35
N GLU A 360 206.33 44.63 -81.43
CA GLU A 360 205.95 43.18 -81.18
C GLU A 360 205.01 43.03 -79.91
N LEU A 361 204.14 41.96 -79.81
CA LEU A 361 203.42 41.36 -78.61
C LEU A 361 202.31 42.16 -77.81
N SER A 362 201.59 41.65 -76.76
CA SER A 362 200.59 40.53 -76.60
C SER A 362 199.81 40.53 -75.20
N PHE A 363 198.86 39.56 -74.93
CA PHE A 363 198.39 38.98 -73.60
C PHE A 363 196.91 39.07 -72.97
N THR A 364 196.01 38.04 -73.15
CA THR A 364 195.31 37.06 -72.17
C THR A 364 194.04 37.36 -71.16
N PRO A 365 193.43 36.47 -70.23
CA PRO A 365 191.99 35.85 -70.23
C PRO A 365 191.07 35.54 -68.88
N LEU A 366 189.82 34.87 -68.86
CA LEU A 366 188.83 34.53 -67.66
C LEU A 366 187.62 33.40 -67.73
N VAL A 367 186.69 33.09 -66.69
CA VAL A 367 185.66 31.89 -66.50
C VAL A 367 184.22 32.00 -65.67
N ALA A 368 183.45 30.92 -65.17
CA ALA A 368 181.96 30.75 -64.66
C ALA A 368 181.60 29.77 -63.40
N ALA A 369 180.42 29.17 -62.85
CA ALA A 369 178.91 28.83 -63.07
C ALA A 369 177.98 28.25 -61.80
N ASP A 370 176.72 27.63 -61.94
CA ASP A 370 175.88 26.56 -61.10
C ASP A 370 174.42 26.70 -60.30
N PRO A 371 173.56 25.61 -59.94
CA PRO A 371 172.03 25.55 -59.53
C PRO A 371 171.34 24.56 -58.38
N CYS A 372 169.95 24.41 -58.12
CA CYS A 372 169.19 23.51 -57.05
C CYS A 372 167.55 23.20 -57.05
N ASP A 373 166.86 22.51 -56.02
CA ASP A 373 165.46 21.78 -55.91
C ASP A 373 164.54 21.85 -54.53
N LEU A 374 163.38 21.21 -54.00
CA LEU A 374 162.16 20.25 -54.24
C LEU A 374 161.02 20.08 -53.02
N ALA A 375 159.74 19.45 -53.07
CA ALA A 375 158.68 19.24 -51.93
C ALA A 375 157.29 18.30 -52.01
N GLY A 376 156.42 17.99 -50.94
CA GLY A 376 154.94 17.43 -50.91
C GLY A 376 154.19 16.63 -49.66
N SER A 377 152.79 16.46 -49.46
CA SER A 377 151.97 15.57 -48.41
C SER A 377 150.31 15.48 -48.28
N PRO A 378 149.56 14.51 -47.54
CA PRO A 378 148.01 14.24 -47.45
C PRO A 378 147.15 13.57 -46.19
N MET A 379 145.74 13.37 -46.19
CA MET A 379 144.69 12.42 -45.44
C MET A 379 143.76 12.78 -44.14
N LYS A 380 142.62 12.15 -43.54
CA LYS A 380 141.37 11.23 -43.81
C LYS A 380 140.34 10.70 -42.59
N GLU A 381 138.93 10.76 -42.63
CA GLU A 381 137.69 9.95 -42.01
C GLU A 381 137.18 9.76 -40.46
N MET A 382 135.99 9.23 -39.87
CA MET A 382 134.45 8.94 -40.08
C MET A 382 133.53 8.20 -38.90
N ALA A 383 132.14 8.37 -38.70
CA ALA A 383 130.94 7.43 -38.24
C ALA A 383 130.06 7.32 -36.83
N PHE A 384 128.74 6.78 -36.80
CA PHE A 384 127.74 6.12 -35.76
C PHE A 384 126.69 6.85 -34.73
N SER A 385 125.60 6.36 -33.96
CA SER A 385 124.37 5.38 -33.96
C SER A 385 123.28 5.29 -32.71
N ASP A 386 121.93 4.96 -32.90
CA ASP A 386 120.72 4.19 -32.19
C ASP A 386 119.87 4.35 -30.77
N PRO A 387 118.47 4.11 -30.63
CA PRO A 387 117.52 4.11 -29.36
C PRO A 387 116.09 3.28 -29.19
N ALA A 388 115.32 3.12 -28.01
CA ALA A 388 113.87 2.51 -27.81
C ALA A 388 112.97 2.46 -26.41
N ASN A 389 111.57 2.22 -26.42
CA ASN A 389 110.47 1.56 -25.48
C ASN A 389 109.75 2.12 -24.10
N GLN A 390 108.61 1.74 -23.34
CA GLN A 390 107.28 0.89 -23.29
C GLN A 390 106.24 1.04 -21.99
N ASN A 391 104.95 0.47 -21.91
CA ASN A 391 103.91 0.08 -20.76
C ASN A 391 102.81 1.06 -20.06
N ASP A 392 101.68 0.84 -19.22
CA ASP A 392 100.76 -0.21 -18.50
C ASP A 392 99.28 0.24 -17.88
N LEU A 393 98.40 -0.57 -17.12
CA LEU A 393 96.91 -0.32 -16.66
C LEU A 393 96.18 -1.01 -15.34
N MET A 394 94.95 -0.61 -14.77
CA MET A 394 94.05 -1.31 -13.69
C MET A 394 92.57 -0.78 -13.21
N ILE A 395 91.66 -1.47 -12.38
CA ILE A 395 90.22 -1.10 -11.87
C ILE A 395 89.42 -1.96 -10.71
N VAL A 396 88.32 -1.53 -9.92
CA VAL A 396 87.07 -2.30 -9.28
C VAL A 396 86.02 -1.67 -8.16
N PRO A 397 84.67 -2.03 -8.00
CA PRO A 397 83.52 -1.41 -7.14
C PRO A 397 82.78 -2.16 -5.89
N LYS A 398 81.65 -1.67 -5.21
CA LYS A 398 80.90 -2.15 -3.91
C LYS A 398 79.35 -1.70 -3.60
N VAL A 399 78.52 -2.19 -2.57
CA VAL A 399 76.99 -1.88 -2.27
C VAL A 399 76.26 -1.75 -0.78
N PRO A 400 75.14 -2.42 -0.22
CA PRO A 400 73.86 -1.84 0.50
C PRO A 400 73.15 -2.43 1.86
N THR A 401 71.97 -1.92 2.44
CA THR A 401 71.11 -2.40 3.67
C THR A 401 69.69 -1.69 4.00
N GLY A 402 68.71 -2.27 4.78
CA GLY A 402 67.67 -1.56 5.65
C GLY A 402 66.11 -1.72 5.44
N VAL A 403 65.23 -1.51 6.47
CA VAL A 403 63.71 -1.57 6.37
C VAL A 403 62.90 -0.66 7.36
N SER A 404 62.01 0.26 6.88
CA SER A 404 61.12 1.10 7.75
C SER A 404 59.88 1.72 7.03
N GLY A 405 58.64 1.31 7.34
CA GLY A 405 57.40 1.71 6.61
C GLY A 405 57.34 1.14 5.17
N THR A 406 58.34 1.50 4.37
CA THR A 406 58.95 0.57 3.40
C THR A 406 59.39 -0.75 4.05
N ALA A 407 59.39 -0.89 5.38
CA ALA A 407 59.45 -2.18 6.06
C ALA A 407 58.27 -3.07 5.71
N LEU A 408 57.04 -2.55 5.71
CA LEU A 408 55.87 -3.35 5.35
C LEU A 408 55.81 -3.55 3.84
N ALA A 409 56.17 -2.54 3.03
CA ALA A 409 56.35 -2.75 1.59
C ALA A 409 57.44 -3.79 1.27
N ALA A 410 58.56 -3.80 2.00
CA ALA A 410 59.68 -4.72 1.80
C ALA A 410 59.46 -6.09 2.48
N SER A 411 58.65 -6.17 3.55
CA SER A 411 58.18 -7.44 4.13
C SER A 411 57.16 -8.09 3.19
N LEU A 412 56.22 -7.33 2.63
CA LEU A 412 55.32 -7.84 1.60
C LEU A 412 56.10 -8.24 0.32
N LEU A 413 57.10 -7.45 -0.12
CA LEU A 413 58.02 -7.87 -1.19
C LEU A 413 58.89 -9.09 -0.81
N ARG A 414 59.25 -9.27 0.48
CA ARG A 414 59.92 -10.47 1.01
C ARG A 414 59.00 -11.69 0.98
N ASP A 415 57.71 -11.50 1.21
CA ASP A 415 56.65 -12.48 1.03
C ASP A 415 56.29 -12.68 -0.47
N GLY A 416 57.01 -12.02 -1.39
CA GLY A 416 56.86 -12.16 -2.85
C GLY A 416 55.75 -11.31 -3.47
N TRP A 417 55.20 -10.33 -2.75
CA TRP A 417 54.16 -9.43 -3.24
C TRP A 417 54.82 -8.31 -4.04
N SER A 418 54.72 -8.35 -5.37
CA SER A 418 55.14 -7.25 -6.23
C SER A 418 54.46 -5.94 -5.82
N LEU A 419 55.07 -4.80 -6.15
CA LEU A 419 54.45 -3.49 -5.89
C LEU A 419 53.03 -3.39 -6.50
N ALA A 420 52.81 -4.06 -7.64
CA ALA A 420 51.48 -4.23 -8.23
C ALA A 420 50.53 -5.00 -7.29
N LYS A 421 50.91 -6.16 -6.74
CA LYS A 421 50.10 -6.91 -5.75
C LYS A 421 49.81 -6.12 -4.48
N ILE A 422 50.75 -5.28 -4.02
CA ILE A 422 50.54 -4.42 -2.85
C ILE A 422 49.52 -3.33 -3.16
N TYR A 423 49.59 -2.69 -4.34
CA TYR A 423 48.57 -1.74 -4.78
C TYR A 423 47.20 -2.39 -5.08
N GLU A 424 47.20 -3.57 -5.69
CA GLU A 424 46.02 -4.40 -5.96
C GLU A 424 45.28 -4.75 -4.66
N LYS A 425 46.00 -5.27 -3.65
CA LYS A 425 45.42 -5.61 -2.34
C LYS A 425 45.05 -4.37 -1.51
N TYR A 426 45.73 -3.24 -1.70
CA TYR A 426 45.27 -1.95 -1.17
C TYR A 426 43.98 -1.49 -1.86
N GLN A 427 43.87 -1.62 -3.18
CA GLN A 427 42.66 -1.29 -3.93
C GLN A 427 41.49 -2.18 -3.51
N GLU A 428 41.66 -3.51 -3.50
CA GLU A 428 40.70 -4.48 -2.95
C GLU A 428 40.22 -4.08 -1.55
N ALA A 429 41.13 -3.69 -0.64
CA ALA A 429 40.76 -3.25 0.70
C ALA A 429 39.98 -1.92 0.68
N THR A 430 40.32 -0.96 -0.20
CA THR A 430 39.52 0.26 -0.37
C THR A 430 38.16 0.00 -1.02
N ASP A 431 38.04 -0.99 -1.90
CA ASP A 431 36.80 -1.37 -2.57
C ASP A 431 35.89 -2.18 -1.64
N ALA A 432 36.43 -3.12 -0.86
CA ALA A 432 35.71 -3.75 0.24
C ALA A 432 35.17 -2.70 1.23
N LEU A 433 35.99 -1.71 1.63
CA LEU A 433 35.55 -0.60 2.48
C LEU A 433 34.47 0.27 1.82
N ARG A 434 34.52 0.49 0.50
CA ARG A 434 33.45 1.17 -0.26
C ARG A 434 32.16 0.35 -0.24
N HIS A 435 32.24 -0.95 -0.56
CA HIS A 435 31.10 -1.86 -0.57
C HIS A 435 30.44 -2.01 0.81
N GLU A 436 31.22 -2.13 1.90
CA GLU A 436 30.66 -2.12 3.26
C GLU A 436 29.96 -0.79 3.59
N ARG A 437 30.52 0.35 3.17
CA ARG A 437 29.88 1.66 3.36
C ARG A 437 28.59 1.81 2.56
N PHE A 438 28.52 1.28 1.35
CA PHE A 438 27.29 1.27 0.55
C PHE A 438 26.25 0.30 1.12
N GLY A 439 26.66 -0.92 1.51
CA GLY A 439 25.79 -1.90 2.15
C GLY A 439 25.21 -1.39 3.47
N ARG A 440 26.04 -0.72 4.29
CA ARG A 440 25.59 -0.08 5.53
C ARG A 440 24.56 1.01 5.26
N ARG A 441 24.83 1.96 4.36
CA ARG A 441 23.87 3.01 3.96
C ARG A 441 22.56 2.45 3.43
N HIS A 442 22.62 1.34 2.69
CA HIS A 442 21.43 0.67 2.17
C HIS A 442 20.61 0.04 3.31
N ALA A 443 21.27 -0.61 4.27
CA ALA A 443 20.61 -1.13 5.47
C ALA A 443 20.04 -0.01 6.36
N GLU A 444 20.78 1.09 6.55
CA GLU A 444 20.33 2.29 7.26
C GLU A 444 19.05 2.85 6.62
N ALA A 445 19.03 3.08 5.30
CA ALA A 445 17.85 3.57 4.57
C ALA A 445 16.67 2.58 4.50
N VAL A 446 16.90 1.28 4.71
CA VAL A 446 15.84 0.27 4.88
C VAL A 446 15.26 0.33 6.30
N LEU A 447 16.11 0.47 7.32
CA LEU A 447 15.68 0.62 8.71
C LEU A 447 14.92 1.94 8.93
N GLU A 448 15.37 3.04 8.35
CA GLU A 448 14.65 4.34 8.38
C GLU A 448 13.24 4.21 7.79
N ARG A 449 13.09 3.55 6.63
CA ARG A 449 11.77 3.28 6.03
C ARG A 449 10.88 2.44 6.95
N VAL A 450 11.43 1.37 7.52
CA VAL A 450 10.68 0.48 8.43
C VAL A 450 10.27 1.21 9.71
N LEU A 451 11.05 2.18 10.19
CA LEU A 451 10.66 3.04 11.31
C LEU A 451 9.49 3.96 10.95
N HIS A 452 9.57 4.70 9.83
CA HIS A 452 8.43 5.53 9.36
C HIS A 452 7.16 4.69 9.16
N GLU A 453 7.30 3.51 8.54
CA GLU A 453 6.21 2.55 8.36
C GLU A 453 5.64 1.98 9.67
N ILE A 454 6.38 2.03 10.78
CA ILE A 454 5.90 1.64 12.12
C ILE A 454 5.25 2.84 12.82
N GLU A 455 5.79 4.05 12.65
CA GLU A 455 5.26 5.30 13.20
C GLU A 455 3.88 5.62 12.59
N GLU A 456 3.74 5.60 11.26
CA GLU A 456 2.45 5.75 10.55
C GLU A 456 1.40 4.73 11.03
N LYS A 457 1.80 3.45 11.20
CA LYS A 457 0.91 2.40 11.70
C LYS A 457 0.57 2.57 13.18
N ALA A 458 1.46 3.14 13.98
CA ALA A 458 1.21 3.42 15.40
C ALA A 458 0.20 4.58 15.58
N GLU A 459 0.27 5.61 14.74
CA GLU A 459 -0.72 6.70 14.72
C GLU A 459 -2.11 6.18 14.34
N LEU A 460 -2.22 5.40 13.25
CA LEU A 460 -3.48 4.76 12.85
C LEU A 460 -4.10 3.90 13.96
N ILE A 461 -3.29 3.08 14.65
CA ILE A 461 -3.74 2.25 15.77
C ILE A 461 -4.20 3.10 16.98
N LEU A 462 -3.64 4.30 17.19
CA LEU A 462 -4.08 5.21 18.25
C LEU A 462 -5.44 5.86 17.92
N ASP A 463 -5.67 6.20 16.66
CA ASP A 463 -6.94 6.74 16.17
C ASP A 463 -8.05 5.68 16.13
N GLU A 464 -7.78 4.47 15.64
CA GLU A 464 -8.70 3.32 15.76
C GLU A 464 -9.12 3.08 17.21
N ARG A 465 -8.17 3.17 18.16
CA ARG A 465 -8.45 3.07 19.59
C ARG A 465 -9.24 4.27 20.12
N ALA A 466 -9.08 5.47 19.56
CA ALA A 466 -9.90 6.63 19.92
C ALA A 466 -11.34 6.49 19.39
N GLU A 467 -11.54 5.98 18.18
CA GLU A 467 -12.86 5.64 17.64
C GLU A 467 -13.54 4.52 18.41
N HIS A 468 -12.84 3.43 18.71
CA HIS A 468 -13.40 2.35 19.52
C HIS A 468 -13.78 2.81 20.93
N ARG A 469 -13.05 3.76 21.54
CA ARG A 469 -13.44 4.38 22.83
C ARG A 469 -14.72 5.21 22.68
N ARG A 470 -14.78 6.11 21.68
CA ARG A 470 -16.01 6.90 21.38
C ARG A 470 -17.22 6.01 21.10
N MET A 471 -17.02 4.87 20.43
CA MET A 471 -18.07 3.88 20.16
C MET A 471 -18.55 3.17 21.44
N VAL A 472 -17.63 2.75 22.31
CA VAL A 472 -17.96 2.13 23.62
C VAL A 472 -18.68 3.14 24.54
N GLU A 473 -18.24 4.39 24.56
CA GLU A 473 -18.92 5.48 25.28
C GLU A 473 -20.36 5.71 24.75
N ALA A 474 -20.54 5.69 23.43
CA ALA A 474 -21.87 5.80 22.82
C ALA A 474 -22.79 4.61 23.16
N TYR A 475 -22.28 3.37 23.13
CA TYR A 475 -23.02 2.19 23.56
C TYR A 475 -23.39 2.26 25.05
N ALA A 476 -22.45 2.63 25.93
CA ALA A 476 -22.72 2.79 27.36
C ALA A 476 -23.80 3.87 27.65
N LEU A 477 -23.81 4.96 26.88
CA LEU A 477 -24.87 5.98 26.95
C LEU A 477 -26.22 5.49 26.41
N MET A 478 -26.23 4.59 25.43
CA MET A 478 -27.47 3.94 24.96
C MET A 478 -28.01 2.94 25.97
N ASP A 479 -27.15 2.13 26.59
CA ASP A 479 -27.54 1.20 27.66
C ASP A 479 -28.07 1.93 28.90
N GLN A 480 -27.45 3.05 29.30
CA GLN A 480 -27.97 3.90 30.39
C GLN A 480 -29.35 4.47 30.06
N LYS A 481 -29.57 4.94 28.82
CA LYS A 481 -30.89 5.43 28.37
C LYS A 481 -31.93 4.31 28.30
N LEU A 482 -31.53 3.10 27.90
CA LEU A 482 -32.41 1.93 27.90
C LEU A 482 -32.82 1.54 29.33
N GLN A 483 -31.88 1.54 30.27
CA GLN A 483 -32.15 1.31 31.70
C GLN A 483 -33.06 2.39 32.28
N GLN A 484 -32.86 3.67 31.93
CA GLN A 484 -33.76 4.77 32.33
C GLN A 484 -35.17 4.58 31.76
N ALA A 485 -35.29 4.28 30.46
CA ALA A 485 -36.59 4.05 29.81
C ALA A 485 -37.34 2.83 30.38
N LEU A 486 -36.63 1.77 30.79
CA LEU A 486 -37.22 0.62 31.48
C LEU A 486 -37.71 0.99 32.89
N LEU A 487 -36.93 1.76 33.66
CA LEU A 487 -37.36 2.27 34.98
C LEU A 487 -38.55 3.23 34.86
N GLU A 488 -38.60 4.07 33.82
CA GLU A 488 -39.77 4.91 33.52
C GLU A 488 -41.00 4.06 33.15
N HIS A 489 -40.83 3.05 32.29
CA HIS A 489 -41.88 2.10 31.92
C HIS A 489 -42.45 1.37 33.14
N ASP A 490 -41.59 0.82 34.02
CA ASP A 490 -42.01 0.15 35.25
C ASP A 490 -42.73 1.10 36.21
N ASN A 491 -42.28 2.36 36.32
CA ASN A 491 -42.99 3.39 37.07
C ASN A 491 -44.38 3.68 36.47
N PHE A 492 -44.51 3.80 35.15
CA PHE A 492 -45.80 3.97 34.51
C PHE A 492 -46.72 2.76 34.72
N GLU A 493 -46.23 1.53 34.56
CA GLU A 493 -47.01 0.33 34.90
C GLU A 493 -47.46 0.32 36.37
N ASN A 494 -46.57 0.68 37.31
CA ASN A 494 -46.92 0.77 38.73
C ASN A 494 -48.04 1.80 38.97
N THR A 495 -48.00 2.97 38.32
CA THR A 495 -49.11 3.94 38.41
C THR A 495 -50.40 3.41 37.78
N ILE A 496 -50.33 2.71 36.64
CA ILE A 496 -51.50 2.12 35.97
C ILE A 496 -52.12 1.00 36.80
N ARG A 497 -51.32 0.22 37.55
CA ARG A 497 -51.82 -0.79 38.49
C ARG A 497 -52.48 -0.13 39.72
N ASN A 498 -51.86 0.91 40.28
CA ASN A 498 -52.43 1.68 41.40
C ASN A 498 -53.70 2.48 41.04
N LEU A 499 -53.93 2.76 39.76
CA LEU A 499 -55.17 3.40 39.25
C LEU A 499 -56.27 2.37 38.90
N LYS A 500 -56.00 1.07 39.04
CA LYS A 500 -56.96 -0.03 38.82
C LYS A 500 -57.42 -0.70 40.11
N SER A 501 -56.83 -0.33 41.25
CA SER A 501 -57.15 -0.80 42.61
C SER A 501 -57.98 0.22 43.37
#